data_AF-A0A970Q553-F1
#
_entry.id   AF-A0A970Q553-F1
#
_cell.length_a   1.000
_cell.length_b   1.000
_cell.length_c   1.000
_cell.angle_alpha   90.00
_cell.angle_beta   90.00
_cell.angle_gamma   90.00
#
_symmetry.space_group_name_H-M   'P 1'
#
loop_
_entity.id
_entity.type
_entity.pdbx_description
1 polymer ?
#
loop_
_entity_poly.entity_id
_entity_poly.type
_entity_poly.pdbx_seq_one_letter_code
_entity_poly.pdbx_strand_id
1 'polypeptide(L)'
;MAFGETFRWIAIIVVFIVVYYAASMFTIKRNVVKVIKVFEEKNALAAKTAVSGESLGIRKQGFLERAVKRRDNRIHALKFMVDAGVVSITSDGRYYLSKKKMAAFRRNGNFIARFIIPPQDN
;
A
#
# COMPACT_ATOMS: atom_id res chain seq x y z
N MET A 1 -35.69 -23.79 -8.04
CA MET A 1 -34.34 -23.74 -8.67
C MET A 1 -33.66 -25.07 -8.41
N ALA A 2 -33.11 -25.71 -9.44
CA ALA A 2 -32.40 -26.96 -9.24
C ALA A 2 -31.13 -26.71 -8.40
N PHE A 3 -30.84 -27.59 -7.43
CA PHE A 3 -29.70 -27.46 -6.52
C PHE A 3 -28.38 -27.18 -7.25
N GLY A 4 -28.17 -27.77 -8.43
CA GLY A 4 -27.00 -27.54 -9.28
C GLY A 4 -26.91 -26.12 -9.86
N GLU A 5 -28.04 -25.47 -10.16
CA GLU A 5 -28.04 -24.08 -10.66
C GLU A 5 -27.69 -23.10 -9.55
N THR A 6 -28.25 -23.31 -8.35
CA THR A 6 -27.93 -22.49 -7.17
C THR A 6 -26.45 -22.62 -6.81
N PHE A 7 -25.90 -23.84 -6.82
CA PHE A 7 -24.47 -24.07 -6.57
C PHE A 7 -23.58 -23.37 -7.61
N ARG A 8 -23.95 -23.42 -8.89
CA ARG A 8 -23.22 -22.72 -9.96
C ARG A 8 -23.18 -21.21 -9.73
N TRP A 9 -24.29 -20.60 -9.36
CA TRP A 9 -24.34 -19.16 -9.06
C TRP A 9 -23.51 -18.78 -7.85
N ILE A 10 -23.55 -19.59 -6.79
CA ILE A 10 -22.70 -19.39 -5.60
C ILE A 10 -21.22 -19.45 -5.99
N ALA A 11 -20.81 -20.46 -6.78
CA ALA A 11 -19.43 -20.59 -7.23
C ALA A 11 -18.97 -19.37 -8.06
N ILE A 12 -19.83 -18.87 -8.97
CA ILE A 12 -19.54 -17.66 -9.76
C ILE A 12 -19.34 -16.45 -8.85
N ILE A 13 -20.22 -16.23 -7.88
CA ILE A 13 -20.11 -15.11 -6.93
C ILE A 13 -18.81 -15.20 -6.14
N VAL A 14 -18.45 -16.38 -5.65
CA VAL A 14 -17.19 -16.60 -4.93
C VAL A 14 -15.98 -16.26 -5.80
N VAL A 15 -15.99 -16.67 -7.07
CA VAL A 15 -14.91 -16.32 -8.03
C VAL A 15 -14.80 -14.81 -8.22
N PHE A 16 -15.92 -14.11 -8.41
CA PHE A 16 -15.91 -12.64 -8.54
C PHE A 16 -15.34 -11.94 -7.30
N ILE A 17 -15.69 -12.43 -6.10
CA ILE A 17 -15.14 -11.92 -4.84
C ILE A 17 -13.62 -12.11 -4.80
N VAL A 18 -13.12 -13.29 -5.15
CA VAL A 18 -11.67 -13.58 -5.19
C VAL A 18 -10.96 -12.67 -6.18
N VAL A 19 -11.50 -12.51 -7.40
CA VAL A 19 -10.92 -11.63 -8.42
C VAL A 19 -10.89 -10.17 -7.95
N TYR A 20 -11.96 -9.71 -7.31
CA TYR A 20 -12.04 -8.35 -6.76
C TYR A 20 -10.93 -8.11 -5.72
N TYR A 21 -10.75 -9.01 -4.76
CA TYR A 21 -9.70 -8.88 -3.75
C TYR A 21 -8.30 -8.99 -4.35
N ALA A 22 -8.08 -9.87 -5.33
CA ALA A 22 -6.79 -9.99 -6.03
C ALA A 22 -6.43 -8.69 -6.78
N ALA A 23 -7.38 -8.09 -7.50
CA ALA A 23 -7.19 -6.83 -8.20
C ALA A 23 -6.89 -5.66 -7.22
N SER A 24 -7.58 -5.63 -6.08
CA SER A 24 -7.32 -4.67 -5.00
C SER A 24 -5.89 -4.82 -4.45
N MET A 25 -5.45 -6.06 -4.19
CA MET A 25 -4.12 -6.35 -3.66
C MET A 25 -3.02 -5.93 -4.63
N PHE A 26 -3.20 -6.16 -5.94
CA PHE A 26 -2.27 -5.70 -6.97
C PHE A 26 -2.18 -4.16 -7.03
N THR A 27 -3.32 -3.49 -6.86
CA THR A 27 -3.38 -2.03 -6.81
C THR A 27 -2.62 -1.49 -5.60
N ILE A 28 -2.78 -2.08 -4.41
CA ILE A 28 -2.05 -1.67 -3.21
C ILE A 28 -0.54 -1.87 -3.42
N LYS A 29 -0.11 -3.06 -3.84
CA LYS A 29 1.31 -3.35 -4.14
C LYS A 29 1.94 -2.32 -5.06
N ARG A 30 1.27 -2.00 -6.17
CA ARG A 30 1.77 -0.99 -7.12
C ARG A 30 1.97 0.38 -6.47
N ASN A 31 1.08 0.79 -5.57
CA ASN A 31 1.20 2.08 -4.89
C ASN A 31 2.23 2.05 -3.77
N VAL A 32 2.37 0.94 -3.03
CA VAL A 32 3.43 0.75 -2.03
C VAL A 32 4.81 0.91 -2.67
N VAL A 33 5.05 0.25 -3.81
CA VAL A 33 6.31 0.40 -4.55
C VAL A 33 6.57 1.86 -4.94
N LYS A 34 5.55 2.60 -5.37
CA LYS A 34 5.68 4.03 -5.68
C LYS A 34 6.02 4.86 -4.45
N VAL A 35 5.40 4.57 -3.30
CA VAL A 35 5.69 5.27 -2.04
C VAL A 35 7.13 4.99 -1.60
N ILE A 36 7.58 3.73 -1.65
CA ILE A 36 8.98 3.36 -1.36
C ILE A 36 9.95 4.17 -2.22
N LYS A 37 9.73 4.20 -3.54
CA LYS A 37 10.57 4.99 -4.46
C LYS A 37 10.64 6.46 -4.09
N VAL A 38 9.51 7.07 -3.71
CA VAL A 38 9.49 8.47 -3.26
C VAL A 38 10.35 8.67 -2.00
N PHE A 39 10.27 7.77 -1.02
CA PHE A 39 11.13 7.84 0.17
C PHE A 39 12.61 7.68 -0.18
N GLU A 40 12.95 6.78 -1.11
CA GLU A 40 14.32 6.57 -1.58
C GLU A 40 14.87 7.78 -2.35
N GLU A 41 14.09 8.34 -3.29
CA GLU A 41 14.43 9.55 -4.05
C GLU A 41 14.65 10.77 -3.14
N LYS A 42 13.90 10.87 -2.04
CA LYS A 42 14.05 11.93 -1.03
C LYS A 42 15.09 11.62 0.05
N ASN A 43 15.74 10.46 0.00
CA ASN A 43 16.64 9.93 1.03
C ASN A 43 16.01 9.92 2.45
N ALA A 44 14.69 9.79 2.53
CA ALA A 44 13.90 9.83 3.75
C ALA A 44 13.85 8.45 4.43
N LEU A 45 15.02 7.90 4.72
CA LEU A 45 15.21 6.52 5.17
C LEU A 45 15.56 6.40 6.67
N ALA A 46 15.67 7.52 7.38
CA ALA A 46 15.97 7.58 8.81
C ALA A 46 15.29 8.79 9.46
N ALA A 47 15.15 8.78 10.78
CA ALA A 47 14.56 9.89 11.52
C ALA A 47 15.26 11.24 11.24
N LYS A 48 16.59 11.23 11.11
CA LYS A 48 17.40 12.43 10.80
C LYS A 48 17.15 13.00 9.40
N THR A 49 16.69 12.17 8.46
CA THR A 49 16.34 12.57 7.09
C THR A 49 14.84 12.54 6.86
N ALA A 50 14.03 12.52 7.93
CA ALA A 50 12.58 12.50 7.81
C ALA A 50 12.09 13.78 7.10
N VAL A 51 11.07 13.62 6.26
CA VAL A 51 10.56 14.69 5.41
C VAL A 51 9.06 14.91 5.64
N SER A 52 8.55 16.12 5.37
CA SER A 52 7.13 16.44 5.58
C SER A 52 6.23 15.69 4.57
N GLY A 53 4.97 15.49 4.92
CA GLY A 53 3.99 14.88 3.99
C GLY A 53 3.85 15.64 2.66
N GLU A 54 3.99 16.97 2.70
CA GLU A 54 3.98 17.83 1.51
C GLU A 54 5.16 17.53 0.58
N SER A 55 6.37 17.39 1.15
CA SER A 55 7.59 17.10 0.38
C SER A 55 7.59 15.71 -0.27
N LEU A 56 6.83 14.75 0.28
CA LEU A 56 6.60 13.45 -0.35
C LEU A 56 5.71 13.57 -1.60
N GLY A 57 4.96 14.66 -1.77
CA GLY A 57 4.01 14.81 -2.87
C GLY A 57 2.88 13.77 -2.84
N ILE A 58 2.69 13.10 -1.68
CA ILE A 58 1.64 12.12 -1.44
C ILE A 58 0.49 12.89 -0.76
N ARG A 59 -0.40 13.46 -1.58
CA ARG A 59 -1.54 14.24 -1.10
C ARG A 59 -2.86 13.56 -1.40
N LYS A 60 -3.84 13.81 -0.54
CA LYS A 60 -5.24 13.45 -0.82
C LYS A 60 -5.73 14.31 -1.98
N GLN A 61 -6.08 13.69 -3.11
CA GLN A 61 -6.72 14.41 -4.21
C GLN A 61 -8.10 14.94 -3.78
N GLY A 62 -8.42 16.17 -4.19
CA GLY A 62 -9.74 16.77 -4.02
C GLY A 62 -10.83 16.05 -4.84
N PHE A 63 -12.10 16.36 -4.59
CA PHE A 63 -13.22 15.72 -5.30
C PHE A 63 -13.18 15.97 -6.81
N LEU A 64 -12.96 17.22 -7.23
CA LEU A 64 -12.80 17.61 -8.64
C LEU A 64 -11.57 16.96 -9.30
N GLU A 65 -10.43 16.92 -8.60
CA GLU A 65 -9.23 16.26 -9.11
C GLU A 65 -9.45 14.75 -9.36
N ARG A 66 -10.25 14.07 -8.53
CA ARG A 66 -10.55 12.64 -8.73
C ARG A 66 -11.48 12.36 -9.91
N ALA A 67 -12.31 13.33 -10.31
CA ALA A 67 -13.19 13.17 -11.47
C ALA A 67 -12.41 13.29 -12.79
N VAL A 68 -11.34 14.10 -12.81
CA VAL A 68 -10.55 14.39 -14.02
C VAL A 68 -9.24 13.61 -14.09
N LYS A 69 -8.57 13.38 -12.96
CA LYS A 69 -7.31 12.63 -12.89
C LYS A 69 -7.53 11.24 -12.32
N ARG A 70 -6.76 10.28 -12.82
CA ARG A 70 -6.71 8.92 -12.27
C ARG A 70 -6.46 8.98 -10.76
N ARG A 71 -7.28 8.25 -10.00
CA ARG A 71 -7.24 8.21 -8.54
C ARG A 71 -5.83 7.90 -8.04
N ASP A 72 -5.27 8.84 -7.27
CA ASP A 72 -3.98 8.66 -6.61
C ASP A 72 -4.17 7.85 -5.31
N ASN A 73 -3.85 6.57 -5.40
CA ASN A 73 -3.96 5.64 -4.28
C ASN A 73 -2.69 5.61 -3.41
N ARG A 74 -1.69 6.47 -3.67
CA ARG A 74 -0.47 6.55 -2.85
C ARG A 74 -0.76 6.97 -1.41
N ILE A 75 -1.80 7.78 -1.18
CA ILE A 75 -2.20 8.18 0.19
C ILE A 75 -2.66 6.98 1.03
N HIS A 76 -3.39 6.04 0.41
CA HIS A 76 -3.82 4.82 1.07
C HIS A 76 -2.65 3.87 1.31
N ALA A 77 -1.71 3.79 0.36
CA ALA A 77 -0.48 3.01 0.54
C ALA A 77 0.41 3.58 1.65
N LEU A 78 0.58 4.91 1.71
CA LEU A 78 1.33 5.57 2.78
C LEU A 78 0.69 5.30 4.14
N LYS A 79 -0.64 5.43 4.25
CA LYS A 79 -1.35 5.08 5.48
C LYS A 79 -1.12 3.61 5.87
N PHE A 80 -1.30 2.67 4.93
CA PHE A 80 -1.00 1.26 5.17
C PHE A 80 0.43 1.04 5.67
N MET A 81 1.41 1.73 5.09
CA MET A 81 2.82 1.62 5.49
C MET A 81 3.10 2.20 6.88
N VAL A 82 2.38 3.24 7.29
CA VAL A 82 2.42 3.77 8.66
C VAL A 82 1.78 2.78 9.62
N ASP A 83 0.59 2.28 9.30
CA ASP A 83 -0.15 1.30 10.13
C ASP A 83 0.63 -0.02 10.28
N ALA A 84 1.35 -0.44 9.23
CA ALA A 84 2.25 -1.58 9.24
C ALA A 84 3.57 -1.33 10.01
N GLY A 85 3.80 -0.11 10.48
CA GLY A 85 5.00 0.30 11.23
C GLY A 85 6.27 0.38 10.38
N VAL A 86 6.20 0.21 9.06
CA VAL A 86 7.35 0.27 8.16
C VAL A 86 7.76 1.71 7.84
N VAL A 87 6.79 2.62 7.78
CA VAL A 87 7.00 4.07 7.81
C VAL A 87 6.77 4.54 9.24
N SER A 88 7.65 5.40 9.74
CA SER A 88 7.55 6.00 11.07
C SER A 88 7.36 7.50 10.96
N ILE A 89 6.66 8.07 11.95
CA ILE A 89 6.40 9.50 12.07
C ILE A 89 7.24 10.01 13.24
N THR A 90 8.01 11.05 13.01
CA THR A 90 8.79 11.75 14.05
C THR A 90 7.87 12.63 14.90
N SER A 91 8.36 13.11 16.04
CA SER A 91 7.59 13.97 16.95
C SER A 91 7.10 15.28 16.30
N ASP A 92 7.80 15.77 15.28
CA ASP A 92 7.45 16.96 14.49
C ASP A 92 6.58 16.63 13.25
N GLY A 93 6.05 15.41 13.14
CA GLY A 93 5.10 15.02 12.10
C GLY A 93 5.72 14.72 10.73
N ARG A 94 7.04 14.49 10.66
CA ARG A 94 7.74 14.08 9.44
C ARG A 94 7.80 12.57 9.31
N TYR A 95 7.89 12.09 8.08
CA TYR A 95 7.83 10.69 7.74
C TYR A 95 9.21 10.19 7.30
N TYR A 96 9.55 8.95 7.69
CA TYR A 96 10.68 8.23 7.12
C TYR A 96 10.37 6.73 6.98
N LEU A 97 10.94 6.10 5.96
CA LEU A 97 10.83 4.67 5.70
C LEU A 97 11.98 3.93 6.37
N SER A 98 11.69 2.95 7.24
CA SER A 98 12.73 2.11 7.82
C SER A 98 12.88 0.79 7.06
N LYS A 99 13.99 0.64 6.31
CA LYS A 99 14.32 -0.63 5.62
C LYS A 99 14.37 -1.82 6.58
N LYS A 100 14.90 -1.61 7.81
CA LYS A 100 14.93 -2.63 8.87
C LYS A 100 13.52 -3.08 9.28
N LYS A 101 12.62 -2.13 9.57
CA LYS A 101 11.22 -2.46 9.94
C LYS A 101 10.48 -3.10 8.77
N MET A 102 10.76 -2.69 7.54
CA MET A 102 10.19 -3.28 6.33
C MET A 102 10.60 -4.74 6.13
N ALA A 103 11.89 -5.05 6.31
CA ALA A 103 12.38 -6.43 6.29
C ALA A 103 11.75 -7.28 7.40
N ALA A 104 11.63 -6.74 8.62
CA ALA A 104 11.00 -7.41 9.75
C ALA A 104 9.50 -7.67 9.52
N PHE A 105 8.75 -6.66 9.04
CA PHE A 105 7.34 -6.79 8.71
C PHE A 105 7.11 -7.85 7.62
N ARG A 106 7.96 -7.87 6.59
CA ARG A 106 7.90 -8.89 5.53
C ARG A 106 8.21 -10.29 6.05
N ARG A 107 9.20 -10.42 6.94
CA ARG A 107 9.60 -11.72 7.53
C ARG A 107 8.52 -12.29 8.45
N ASN A 108 7.93 -11.44 9.29
CA ASN A 108 6.95 -11.85 10.29
C ASN A 108 5.52 -11.89 9.74
N GLY A 109 5.27 -11.27 8.59
CA GLY A 109 3.96 -11.18 7.97
C GLY A 109 3.53 -12.44 7.21
N ASN A 110 2.24 -12.52 6.92
CA ASN A 110 1.65 -13.58 6.11
C ASN A 110 2.02 -13.45 4.61
N PHE A 111 1.42 -14.28 3.76
CA PHE A 111 1.68 -14.23 2.32
C PHE A 111 1.30 -12.87 1.68
N ILE A 112 0.27 -12.18 2.19
CA ILE A 112 -0.18 -10.87 1.71
C ILE A 112 0.90 -9.82 1.97
N ALA A 113 1.42 -9.78 3.20
CA ALA A 113 2.51 -8.87 3.56
C ALA A 113 3.75 -9.09 2.67
N ARG A 114 4.11 -10.36 2.42
CA ARG A 114 5.22 -10.74 1.54
C ARG A 114 4.99 -10.39 0.06
N PHE A 115 3.73 -10.39 -0.37
CA PHE A 115 3.36 -10.02 -1.73
C PHE A 115 3.38 -8.49 -1.94
N ILE A 116 2.85 -7.73 -0.97
CA ILE A 116 2.73 -6.27 -1.05
C ILE A 116 4.08 -5.58 -0.86
N ILE A 117 4.86 -6.01 0.14
CA ILE A 117 6.17 -5.44 0.45
C ILE A 117 7.23 -6.15 -0.40
N PRO A 118 7.91 -5.44 -1.31
CA PRO A 118 8.94 -6.06 -2.14
C PRO A 118 10.12 -6.55 -1.28
N PRO A 119 10.82 -7.62 -1.71
CA PRO A 119 12.09 -7.99 -1.11
C PRO A 119 13.03 -6.78 -1.14
N GLN A 120 13.84 -6.68 -0.09
CA GLN A 120 14.88 -5.65 -0.03
C GLN A 120 16.17 -6.27 -0.53
N ASP A 121 16.81 -5.61 -1.50
CA ASP A 121 18.15 -5.96 -1.91
C ASP A 121 19.09 -5.58 -0.75
N ASN A 122 19.97 -6.53 -0.37
CA ASN A 122 20.98 -6.31 0.67
C ASN A 122 22.00 -5.27 0.22
#